data_AF-A0A662W8E8-F1
#
_entry.id   AF-A0A662W8E8-F1
#
_cell.length_a   1.000
_cell.length_b   1.000
_cell.length_c   1.000
_cell.angle_alpha   90.00
_cell.angle_beta   90.00
_cell.angle_gamma   90.00
#
_symmetry.space_group_name_H-M   'P 1'
#
loop_
_entity.id
_entity.type
_entity.pdbx_description
1 polymer ?
#
loop_
_entity_poly.entity_id
_entity_poly.type
_entity_poly.pdbx_seq_one_letter_code
_entity_poly.pdbx_strand_id
1 'polypeptide(L)' 'LPLILAGGLNSKNVRKAVEYVKPYAVDVISGVETGGRKDERKIKEFVMAAKVI' A
#
# COMPACT_ATOMS: atom_id res chain seq x y z
N LEU A 1 7.86 7.84 -17.69
CA LEU A 1 6.42 7.52 -17.54
C LEU A 1 6.13 7.31 -16.05
N PRO A 2 4.96 7.73 -15.53
CA PRO A 2 4.61 7.48 -14.13
C PRO A 2 4.47 5.98 -13.85
N LEU A 3 5.13 5.49 -12.81
CA LEU A 3 5.07 4.08 -12.37
C LEU A 3 3.98 3.90 -11.30
N ILE A 4 3.13 2.90 -11.48
CA ILE A 4 2.23 2.40 -10.43
C ILE A 4 2.80 1.09 -9.91
N LEU A 5 3.14 1.05 -8.62
CA LEU A 5 3.69 -0.15 -7.97
C LEU A 5 2.56 -0.97 -7.33
N ALA A 6 2.50 -2.26 -7.67
CA ALA A 6 1.52 -3.21 -7.12
C ALA A 6 2.22 -4.51 -6.68
N GLY A 7 1.45 -5.40 -6.05
CA GLY A 7 1.89 -6.76 -5.70
C GLY A 7 2.38 -6.90 -4.26
N GLY A 8 1.60 -7.60 -3.43
CA GLY A 8 1.97 -7.96 -2.06
C GLY A 8 2.12 -6.79 -1.06
N LEU A 9 1.72 -5.58 -1.43
CA LEU A 9 1.80 -4.40 -0.56
C LEU A 9 0.82 -4.50 0.60
N ASN A 10 1.23 -4.04 1.79
CA ASN A 10 0.43 -3.93 3.01
C ASN A 10 1.02 -2.84 3.93
N SER A 11 0.36 -2.55 5.06
CA SER A 11 0.77 -1.47 5.98
C SER A 11 2.17 -1.65 6.58
N LYS A 12 2.73 -2.87 6.59
CA LYS A 12 4.07 -3.15 7.13
C LYS A 12 5.19 -2.93 6.13
N ASN A 13 4.92 -2.92 4.82
CA ASN A 13 5.96 -2.86 3.78
C ASN A 13 5.83 -1.66 2.82
N VAL A 14 4.65 -1.04 2.71
CA VAL A 14 4.39 -0.02 1.67
C VAL A 14 5.30 1.19 1.81
N ARG A 15 5.64 1.62 3.03
CA ARG A 15 6.59 2.72 3.27
C ARG A 15 7.94 2.47 2.61
N LYS A 16 8.54 1.32 2.94
CA LYS A 16 9.83 0.90 2.38
C LYS A 16 9.78 0.75 0.86
N ALA A 17 8.66 0.24 0.34
CA ALA A 17 8.45 0.09 -1.10
C ALA A 17 8.39 1.46 -1.80
N VAL A 18 7.67 2.43 -1.24
CA VAL A 18 7.60 3.81 -1.75
C VAL A 18 8.96 4.49 -1.70
N GLU A 19 9.67 4.39 -0.57
CA GLU A 19 11.00 5.01 -0.38
C GLU A 19 12.04 4.45 -1.36
N TYR A 20 12.02 3.14 -1.62
CA TYR A 20 12.97 2.47 -2.49
C TYR A 20 12.67 2.65 -3.98
N VAL A 21 11.41 2.43 -4.37
CA VAL A 21 11.00 2.42 -5.80
C VAL A 21 10.68 3.83 -6.31
N LYS A 22 10.28 4.74 -5.42
CA LYS A 22 9.79 6.10 -5.75
C LYS A 22 8.71 6.08 -6.85
N PRO A 23 7.65 5.27 -6.70
CA PRO A 23 6.59 5.21 -7.70
C PRO A 23 5.73 6.47 -7.66
N TYR A 24 5.01 6.74 -8.75
CA TYR A 24 3.99 7.79 -8.78
C TYR A 24 2.79 7.42 -7.89
N ALA A 25 2.39 6.15 -7.89
CA ALA A 25 1.30 5.63 -7.07
C ALA A 25 1.55 4.18 -6.65
N VAL A 26 0.79 3.71 -5.66
CA VAL A 26 0.75 2.30 -5.24
C VAL A 26 -0.66 1.75 -5.38
N ASP A 27 -0.78 0.47 -5.74
CA ASP A 27 -2.04 -0.27 -5.82
C ASP A 27 -2.04 -1.46 -4.84
N VAL A 28 -3.17 -1.71 -4.18
CA VAL A 28 -3.30 -2.75 -3.16
C VAL A 28 -4.64 -3.47 -3.23
N ILE A 29 -4.57 -4.81 -3.22
CA ILE A 29 -5.75 -5.68 -3.12
C ILE A 29 -5.80 -6.42 -1.77
N SER A 30 -5.15 -7.58 -1.65
CA SER A 30 -5.25 -8.48 -0.50
C SER A 30 -4.61 -7.93 0.78
N GLY A 31 -3.63 -7.03 0.66
CA GLY A 31 -2.95 -6.42 1.80
C GLY A 31 -3.84 -5.54 2.70
N VAL A 32 -5.04 -5.21 2.23
CA VAL A 32 -6.04 -4.44 2.98
C VAL A 32 -7.33 -5.24 3.23
N GLU A 33 -7.29 -6.56 3.11
CA GLU A 33 -8.45 -7.44 3.29
C GLU A 33 -8.38 -8.26 4.58
N THR A 34 -9.55 -8.59 5.14
CA THR A 34 -9.74 -9.56 6.22
C THR A 34 -10.87 -10.49 5.81
N GLY A 35 -10.61 -11.80 5.77
CA GLY A 35 -11.60 -12.79 5.30
C GLY A 35 -12.06 -12.57 3.85
N GLY A 36 -11.18 -12.09 2.97
CA GLY A 36 -11.50 -11.83 1.56
C GLY A 36 -12.36 -10.59 1.30
N ARG A 37 -12.62 -9.77 2.33
CA ARG A 37 -13.33 -8.49 2.20
C ARG A 37 -12.44 -7.34 2.62
N LYS A 38 -12.65 -6.16 2.01
CA LYS A 38 -11.95 -4.93 2.39
C LYS A 38 -12.17 -4.62 3.87
N ASP A 39 -11.08 -4.41 4.57
CA ASP A 39 -11.06 -4.08 5.99
C ASP A 39 -10.71 -2.60 6.14
N GLU A 40 -11.68 -1.80 6.62
CA GLU A 40 -11.53 -0.35 6.74
C GLU A 40 -10.32 0.06 7.59
N ARG A 41 -10.03 -0.70 8.66
CA ARG A 41 -8.88 -0.43 9.52
C ARG A 41 -7.58 -0.66 8.75
N LYS A 42 -7.47 -1.76 8.01
CA LYS A 42 -6.28 -2.04 7.20
C LYS A 42 -6.09 -1.05 6.06
N ILE A 43 -7.18 -0.58 5.46
CA ILE A 43 -7.12 0.50 4.44
C ILE A 43 -6.52 1.77 5.07
N LYS A 44 -7.02 2.20 6.23
CA LYS A 44 -6.49 3.39 6.92
C LYS A 44 -5.02 3.23 7.27
N GLU A 45 -4.64 2.09 7.86
CA GLU A 45 -3.24 1.77 8.17
C GLU A 45 -2.35 1.79 6.92
N PHE A 46 -2.82 1.23 5.81
CA PHE A 46 -2.09 1.22 4.54
C PHE A 46 -1.88 2.63 4.00
N VAL A 47 -2.92 3.46 3.94
CA VAL A 47 -2.84 4.84 3.45
C VAL A 47 -1.92 5.68 4.32
N MET A 48 -2.00 5.53 5.65
CA MET A 48 -1.09 6.22 6.59
C MET A 48 0.36 5.77 6.42
N ALA A 49 0.61 4.48 6.21
CA ALA A 49 1.95 3.96 5.99
C ALA A 49 2.53 4.38 4.62
N ALA A 50 1.70 4.46 3.58
CA ALA A 50 2.09 4.84 2.22
C ALA A 50 2.41 6.33 2.08
N LYS A 51 1.76 7.18 2.87
CA LYS A 51 2.08 8.60 2.96
C LYS A 51 3.42 8.78 3.69
N VAL A 52 4.43 9.16 2.93
CA VAL A 52 5.71 9.64 3.47
C VAL A 52 5.54 11.12 3.78
N ILE A 53 5.93 11.55 4.99
CA ILE A 53 6.03 12.97 5.36
C ILE A 53 7.35 13.48 4.81
#